data_AF-A0A117I3N7-F1
#
_entry.id   AF-A0A117I3N7-F1
#
_cell.length_a   1.000
_cell.length_b   1.000
_cell.length_c   1.000
_cell.angle_alpha   90.00
_cell.angle_beta   90.00
_cell.angle_gamma   90.00
#
_symmetry.space_group_name_H-M   'P 1'
#
loop_
_entity.id
_entity.type
_entity.pdbx_description
1 polymer ?
#
loop_
_entity_poly.entity_id
_entity_poly.type
_entity_poly.pdbx_seq_one_letter_code
_entity_poly.pdbx_strand_id
1 'polypeptide(L)'
;MTTQSINYSVVTEALRMAPGNPQKIVQAKRLEREYNETVALMFSEESGVSFVPVPDEKDVQRFDTRAKETNDPDDIVRAHLIRDRFDYYEGKKTEHIDHRVLGSQLRTKLAEGTVTKADVKAAERYAKINPTPDNIALFTKIKRAATDGGDAQ
;
A
#
# COMPACT_ATOMS: atom_id res chain seq x y z
N MET A 1 -7.46 -26.17 -3.41
CA MET A 1 -7.44 -25.17 -4.50
C MET A 1 -6.66 -23.98 -3.99
N THR A 2 -5.63 -23.52 -4.70
CA THR A 2 -4.87 -22.33 -4.29
C THR A 2 -5.68 -21.10 -4.66
N THR A 3 -6.45 -20.57 -3.73
CA THR A 3 -7.22 -19.34 -3.96
C THR A 3 -6.24 -18.17 -4.02
N GLN A 4 -5.91 -17.70 -5.23
CA GLN A 4 -5.18 -16.44 -5.38
C GLN A 4 -6.07 -15.31 -4.87
N SER A 5 -5.71 -14.71 -3.75
CA SER A 5 -6.43 -13.56 -3.21
C SER A 5 -6.14 -12.31 -4.04
N ILE A 6 -7.20 -11.61 -4.42
CA ILE A 6 -7.09 -10.30 -5.07
C ILE A 6 -6.75 -9.27 -4.00
N ASN A 7 -5.81 -8.38 -4.29
CA ASN A 7 -5.42 -7.29 -3.41
C ASN A 7 -6.48 -6.16 -3.47
N TYR A 8 -6.88 -5.67 -2.31
CA TYR A 8 -7.72 -4.47 -2.13
C TYR A 8 -7.11 -3.24 -2.80
N SER A 9 -5.78 -3.09 -2.75
CA SER A 9 -5.07 -2.03 -3.46
C SER A 9 -5.31 -2.04 -4.97
N VAL A 10 -5.37 -3.22 -5.59
CA VAL A 10 -5.65 -3.39 -7.02
C VAL A 10 -7.11 -3.06 -7.35
N VAL A 11 -8.06 -3.51 -6.52
CA VAL A 11 -9.49 -3.19 -6.70
C VAL A 11 -9.73 -1.68 -6.66
N THR A 12 -9.17 -1.02 -5.65
CA THR A 12 -9.33 0.43 -5.46
C THR A 12 -8.66 1.25 -6.56
N GLU A 13 -7.50 0.81 -7.06
CA GLU A 13 -6.85 1.44 -8.22
C GLU A 13 -7.68 1.27 -9.50
N ALA A 14 -8.22 0.07 -9.76
CA ALA A 14 -9.06 -0.17 -10.92
C ALA A 14 -10.34 0.68 -10.90
N LEU A 15 -10.99 0.78 -9.74
CA LEU A 15 -12.16 1.66 -9.54
C LEU A 15 -11.80 3.13 -9.78
N ARG A 16 -10.62 3.58 -9.36
CA ARG A 16 -10.15 4.96 -9.59
C ARG A 16 -9.92 5.26 -11.08
N MET A 17 -9.44 4.29 -11.85
CA MET A 17 -9.14 4.44 -13.29
C MET A 17 -10.35 4.21 -14.21
N ALA A 18 -11.45 3.69 -13.69
CA ALA A 18 -12.63 3.30 -14.44
C ALA A 18 -13.50 4.44 -15.02
N PRO A 19 -13.68 5.60 -14.37
CA PRO A 19 -14.61 6.63 -14.85
C PRO A 19 -14.37 7.04 -16.30
N GLY A 20 -15.44 7.13 -17.09
CA GLY A 20 -15.39 7.53 -18.50
C GLY A 20 -14.95 6.45 -19.49
N ASN A 21 -14.62 5.23 -19.03
CA ASN A 21 -14.29 4.11 -19.92
C ASN A 21 -15.13 2.85 -19.57
N PRO A 22 -16.10 2.46 -20.42
CA PRO A 22 -16.97 1.31 -20.18
C PRO A 22 -16.22 -0.02 -19.96
N GLN A 23 -15.12 -0.26 -20.66
CA GLN A 23 -14.34 -1.50 -20.51
C GLN A 23 -13.67 -1.55 -19.15
N LYS A 24 -13.08 -0.44 -18.70
CA LYS A 24 -12.47 -0.35 -17.36
C LYS A 24 -13.49 -0.44 -16.25
N ILE A 25 -14.71 0.07 -16.45
CA ILE A 25 -15.83 -0.09 -15.49
C ILE A 25 -16.16 -1.56 -15.30
N VAL A 26 -16.34 -2.32 -16.39
CA VAL A 26 -16.64 -3.76 -16.30
C VAL A 26 -15.52 -4.51 -15.59
N GLN A 27 -14.26 -4.22 -15.93
CA GLN A 27 -13.11 -4.84 -15.29
C GLN A 27 -13.03 -4.52 -13.79
N ALA A 28 -13.20 -3.25 -13.41
CA ALA A 28 -13.18 -2.84 -12.01
C ALA A 28 -14.31 -3.50 -11.20
N LYS A 29 -15.52 -3.60 -11.78
CA LYS A 29 -16.67 -4.27 -11.15
C LYS A 29 -16.48 -5.78 -11.01
N ARG A 30 -15.76 -6.41 -11.94
CA ARG A 30 -15.37 -7.81 -11.83
C ARG A 30 -14.40 -8.02 -10.66
N LEU A 31 -13.33 -7.23 -10.60
CA LEU A 31 -12.32 -7.31 -9.52
C LEU A 31 -12.94 -7.03 -8.14
N GLU A 32 -13.81 -6.03 -8.04
CA GLU A 32 -14.54 -5.70 -6.81
C GLU A 32 -15.36 -6.90 -6.32
N ARG A 33 -16.05 -7.60 -7.24
CA ARG A 33 -16.85 -8.78 -6.91
C ARG A 33 -15.99 -9.94 -6.44
N GLU A 34 -14.96 -10.30 -7.21
CA GLU A 34 -14.06 -11.42 -6.88
C GLU A 34 -13.35 -11.19 -5.52
N TYR A 35 -12.98 -9.94 -5.21
CA TYR A 35 -12.46 -9.58 -3.89
C TYR A 35 -13.50 -9.80 -2.78
N ASN A 36 -14.72 -9.28 -2.96
CA ASN A 36 -15.78 -9.40 -1.96
C ASN A 36 -16.18 -10.87 -1.72
N GLU A 37 -16.21 -11.69 -2.76
CA GLU A 37 -16.45 -13.14 -2.66
C GLU A 37 -15.33 -13.83 -1.87
N THR A 38 -14.07 -13.43 -2.10
CA THR A 38 -12.92 -13.97 -1.36
C THR A 38 -12.98 -13.60 0.12
N VAL A 39 -13.31 -12.35 0.44
CA VAL A 39 -13.49 -11.89 1.83
C VAL A 39 -14.65 -12.62 2.49
N ALA A 40 -15.79 -12.77 1.82
CA ALA A 40 -16.95 -13.47 2.35
C ALA A 40 -16.65 -14.94 2.66
N LEU A 41 -15.89 -15.62 1.79
CA LEU A 41 -15.48 -17.00 2.00
C LEU A 41 -14.50 -17.13 3.18
N MET A 42 -13.49 -16.28 3.23
CA MET A 42 -12.42 -16.39 4.22
C MET A 42 -12.86 -15.98 5.63
N PHE A 43 -13.79 -15.03 5.73
CA PHE A 43 -14.25 -14.43 7.00
C PHE A 43 -15.74 -14.71 7.28
N SER A 44 -16.24 -15.87 6.86
CA SER A 44 -17.59 -16.34 7.14
C SER A 44 -17.78 -16.70 8.62
N GLU A 45 -19.04 -16.84 9.06
CA GLU A 45 -19.34 -17.35 10.40
C GLU A 45 -18.76 -18.76 10.64
N GLU A 46 -18.72 -19.59 9.59
CA GLU A 46 -18.17 -20.95 9.64
C GLU A 46 -16.65 -20.96 9.90
N SER A 47 -15.92 -19.93 9.46
CA SER A 47 -14.49 -19.83 9.75
C SER A 47 -14.20 -19.43 11.20
N GLY A 48 -15.18 -18.84 11.89
CA GLY A 48 -15.01 -18.29 13.24
C GLY A 48 -14.06 -17.09 13.29
N VAL A 49 -13.72 -16.48 12.15
CA VAL A 49 -12.79 -15.35 12.06
C VAL A 49 -13.47 -14.13 11.47
N SER A 50 -13.62 -13.08 12.27
CA SER A 50 -14.24 -11.84 11.81
C SER A 50 -13.32 -11.01 10.92
N PHE A 51 -13.91 -10.45 9.86
CA PHE A 51 -13.21 -9.50 8.99
C PHE A 51 -13.02 -8.15 9.69
N VAL A 52 -11.87 -7.51 9.47
CA VAL A 52 -11.56 -6.18 9.99
C VAL A 52 -11.56 -5.15 8.87
N PRO A 53 -12.52 -4.22 8.82
CA PRO A 53 -12.65 -3.32 7.68
C PRO A 53 -11.52 -2.30 7.52
N VAL A 54 -10.98 -1.82 8.63
CA VAL A 54 -9.88 -0.85 8.67
C VAL A 54 -8.88 -1.37 9.69
N PRO A 55 -8.00 -2.31 9.30
CA PRO A 55 -7.10 -2.95 10.23
C PRO A 55 -6.04 -1.98 10.75
N ASP A 56 -5.60 -2.20 11.98
CA ASP A 56 -4.41 -1.56 12.55
C ASP A 56 -3.21 -2.52 12.58
N GLU A 57 -2.07 -2.05 13.09
CA GLU A 57 -0.86 -2.88 13.17
C GLU A 57 -1.04 -4.11 14.09
N LYS A 58 -1.86 -4.00 15.14
CA LYS A 58 -2.14 -5.11 16.06
C LYS A 58 -2.97 -6.19 15.37
N ASP A 59 -3.91 -5.78 14.53
CA ASP A 59 -4.66 -6.72 13.69
C ASP A 59 -3.74 -7.49 12.76
N VAL A 60 -2.85 -6.79 12.04
CA VAL A 60 -1.86 -7.44 11.14
C VAL A 60 -1.01 -8.45 11.91
N GLN A 61 -0.46 -8.05 13.06
CA GLN A 61 0.33 -8.95 13.91
C GLN A 61 -0.48 -10.17 14.38
N ARG A 62 -1.74 -9.98 14.79
CA ARG A 62 -2.62 -11.09 15.21
C ARG A 62 -2.80 -12.11 14.10
N PHE A 63 -3.10 -11.67 12.88
CA PHE A 63 -3.31 -12.57 11.75
C PHE A 63 -2.02 -13.24 11.28
N ASP A 64 -0.89 -12.53 11.27
CA ASP A 64 0.42 -13.09 10.94
C ASP A 64 0.87 -14.16 11.93
N THR A 65 0.68 -13.92 13.22
CA THR A 65 1.02 -14.89 14.27
C THR A 65 0.18 -16.14 14.10
N ARG A 66 -1.14 -15.98 13.92
CA ARG A 66 -2.03 -17.12 13.68
C ARG A 66 -1.65 -17.92 12.44
N ALA A 67 -1.32 -17.26 11.33
CA ALA A 67 -0.89 -17.94 10.10
C ALA A 67 0.42 -18.72 10.29
N LYS A 68 1.35 -18.21 11.10
CA LYS A 68 2.61 -18.90 11.43
C LYS A 68 2.40 -20.10 12.36
N GLU A 69 1.50 -19.97 13.33
CA GLU A 69 1.22 -21.01 14.33
C GLU A 69 0.44 -22.19 13.75
N THR A 70 -0.57 -21.91 12.93
CA THR A 70 -1.43 -22.94 12.34
C THR A 70 -0.86 -23.50 11.04
N ASN A 71 -0.12 -22.67 10.28
CA ASN A 71 0.31 -22.96 8.91
C ASN A 71 -0.85 -23.42 8.00
N ASP A 72 -2.08 -23.02 8.32
CA ASP A 72 -3.28 -23.28 7.52
C ASP A 72 -3.29 -22.35 6.30
N PRO A 73 -3.45 -22.89 5.07
CA PRO A 73 -3.62 -22.08 3.87
C PRO A 73 -4.63 -20.95 3.99
N ASP A 74 -5.75 -21.16 4.68
CA ASP A 74 -6.78 -20.13 4.83
C ASP A 74 -6.34 -19.01 5.78
N ASP A 75 -5.62 -19.34 6.86
CA ASP A 75 -5.07 -18.33 7.76
C ASP A 75 -3.96 -17.51 7.10
N ILE A 76 -3.16 -18.12 6.21
CA ILE A 76 -2.19 -17.40 5.38
C ILE A 76 -2.91 -16.42 4.44
N VAL A 77 -3.99 -16.85 3.80
CA VAL A 77 -4.79 -15.97 2.91
C VAL A 77 -5.44 -14.83 3.71
N ARG A 78 -6.01 -15.11 4.88
CA ARG A 78 -6.56 -14.07 5.78
C ARG A 78 -5.50 -13.05 6.17
N ALA A 79 -4.31 -13.50 6.57
CA ALA A 79 -3.20 -12.61 6.93
C ALA A 79 -2.78 -11.72 5.76
N HIS A 80 -2.71 -12.28 4.55
CA HIS A 80 -2.43 -11.50 3.34
C HIS A 80 -3.49 -10.44 3.06
N LEU A 81 -4.79 -10.80 3.12
CA LEU A 81 -5.91 -9.87 2.90
C LEU A 81 -5.90 -8.70 3.88
N ILE A 82 -5.61 -8.97 5.16
CA ILE A 82 -5.55 -7.95 6.20
C ILE A 82 -4.33 -7.04 6.03
N ARG A 83 -3.17 -7.61 5.71
CA ARG A 83 -1.95 -6.82 5.46
C ARG A 83 -2.11 -5.89 4.26
N ASP A 84 -2.59 -6.38 3.12
CA ASP A 84 -2.78 -5.54 1.94
C ASP A 84 -3.77 -4.39 2.21
N ARG A 85 -4.80 -4.65 3.00
CA ARG A 85 -5.75 -3.61 3.39
C ARG A 85 -5.16 -2.59 4.35
N PHE A 86 -4.35 -3.02 5.31
CA PHE A 86 -3.58 -2.13 6.18
C PHE A 86 -2.66 -1.22 5.35
N ASP A 87 -1.87 -1.80 4.45
CA ASP A 87 -0.95 -1.06 3.58
C ASP A 87 -1.66 -0.01 2.72
N TYR A 88 -2.85 -0.35 2.21
CA TYR A 88 -3.68 0.63 1.51
C TYR A 88 -4.04 1.82 2.39
N TYR A 89 -4.57 1.60 3.60
CA TYR A 89 -5.01 2.69 4.47
C TYR A 89 -3.84 3.49 5.04
N GLU A 90 -2.69 2.87 5.35
CA GLU A 90 -1.45 3.59 5.69
C GLU A 90 -0.99 4.47 4.51
N GLY A 91 -1.07 3.94 3.29
CA GLY A 91 -0.84 4.70 2.07
C GLY A 91 -1.80 5.90 1.91
N LYS A 92 -3.05 5.76 2.35
CA LYS A 92 -4.05 6.84 2.34
C LYS A 92 -3.84 7.88 3.42
N LYS A 93 -3.40 7.51 4.62
CA LYS A 93 -3.02 8.47 5.68
C LYS A 93 -1.92 9.43 5.21
N THR A 94 -1.02 8.94 4.36
CA THR A 94 0.06 9.74 3.76
C THR A 94 -0.32 10.42 2.44
N GLU A 95 -1.50 10.15 1.88
CA GLU A 95 -1.98 10.77 0.63
C GLU A 95 -2.33 12.26 0.83
N HIS A 96 -2.73 12.65 2.04
CA HIS A 96 -2.99 14.03 2.44
C HIS A 96 -1.77 14.76 3.03
N ILE A 97 -0.54 14.25 2.86
CA ILE A 97 0.63 15.09 3.19
C ILE A 97 0.54 16.31 2.28
N ASP A 98 0.41 17.49 2.88
CA ASP A 98 0.45 18.77 2.17
C ASP A 98 1.69 18.75 1.26
N HIS A 99 1.46 18.65 -0.05
CA HIS A 99 2.51 18.57 -1.06
C HIS A 99 3.49 19.75 -0.92
N ARG A 100 3.01 20.89 -0.43
CA ARG A 100 3.83 22.07 -0.10
C ARG A 100 4.83 21.77 1.01
N VAL A 101 4.40 21.06 2.05
CA VAL A 101 5.23 20.69 3.20
C VAL A 101 6.17 19.54 2.82
N LEU A 102 5.69 18.53 2.08
CA LEU A 102 6.52 17.40 1.64
C LEU A 102 7.71 17.86 0.81
N GLY A 103 7.49 18.73 -0.18
CA GLY A 103 8.57 19.28 -0.99
C GLY A 103 9.57 20.09 -0.16
N SER A 104 9.13 20.80 0.87
CA SER A 104 10.03 21.51 1.79
C SER A 104 10.85 20.55 2.63
N GLN A 105 10.20 19.56 3.26
CA GLN A 105 10.84 18.56 4.12
C GLN A 105 11.89 17.74 3.36
N LEU A 106 11.57 17.29 2.14
CA LEU A 106 12.48 16.53 1.30
C LEU A 106 13.73 17.34 0.92
N ARG A 107 13.59 18.65 0.68
CA ARG A 107 14.74 19.54 0.43
C ARG A 107 15.57 19.78 1.68
N THR A 108 14.92 19.97 2.83
CA THR A 108 15.60 20.11 4.14
C THR A 108 16.40 18.86 4.47
N LYS A 109 15.79 17.67 4.41
CA LYS A 109 16.48 16.40 4.66
C LYS A 109 17.65 16.16 3.70
N LEU A 110 17.49 16.52 2.43
CA LEU A 110 18.56 16.44 1.45
C LEU A 110 19.73 17.39 1.78
N ALA A 111 19.44 18.59 2.28
CA ALA A 111 20.46 19.55 2.71
C ALA A 111 21.15 19.12 4.02
N GLU A 112 20.41 18.51 4.94
CA GLU A 112 20.91 18.01 6.23
C GLU A 112 21.61 16.64 6.12
N GLY A 113 21.49 15.95 4.97
CA GLY A 113 22.03 14.61 4.77
C GLY A 113 21.28 13.50 5.52
N THR A 114 20.10 13.78 6.08
CA THR A 114 19.30 12.86 6.91
C THR A 114 18.32 12.00 6.09
N VAL A 115 18.66 11.73 4.83
CA VAL A 115 17.78 11.06 3.87
C VAL A 115 17.69 9.56 4.16
N THR A 116 16.46 9.02 4.19
CA THR A 116 16.21 7.59 4.40
C THR A 116 15.63 6.90 3.16
N LYS A 117 15.58 5.55 3.16
CA LYS A 117 14.89 4.76 2.12
C LYS A 117 13.39 5.09 2.03
N ALA A 118 12.77 5.50 3.14
CA ALA A 118 11.37 5.94 3.14
C ALA A 118 11.20 7.27 2.39
N ASP A 119 12.17 8.18 2.51
CA ASP A 119 12.16 9.47 1.81
C ASP A 119 12.31 9.30 0.30
N VAL A 120 13.00 8.26 -0.17
CA VAL A 120 13.06 7.91 -1.61
C VAL A 120 11.67 7.60 -2.16
N LYS A 121 10.89 6.75 -1.45
CA LYS A 121 9.52 6.43 -1.84
C LYS A 121 8.61 7.66 -1.76
N ALA A 122 8.80 8.52 -0.75
CA ALA A 122 8.05 9.76 -0.60
C ALA A 122 8.36 10.76 -1.74
N ALA A 123 9.64 10.90 -2.13
CA ALA A 123 10.07 11.75 -3.23
C ALA A 123 9.58 11.24 -4.59
N GLU A 124 9.58 9.91 -4.81
CA GLU A 124 9.01 9.31 -6.01
C GLU A 124 7.50 9.59 -6.11
N ARG A 125 6.76 9.42 -5.02
CA ARG A 125 5.33 9.75 -4.96
C ARG A 125 5.09 11.23 -5.22
N TYR A 126 5.88 12.10 -4.60
CA TYR A 126 5.78 13.55 -4.78
C TYR A 126 6.01 13.97 -6.25
N ALA A 127 7.02 13.40 -6.92
CA ALA A 127 7.28 13.65 -8.33
C ALA A 127 6.19 13.10 -9.26
N LYS A 128 5.56 11.97 -8.92
CA LYS A 128 4.42 11.41 -9.68
C LYS A 128 3.16 12.27 -9.56
N ILE A 129 2.93 12.87 -8.39
CA ILE A 129 1.75 13.70 -8.13
C ILE A 129 1.90 15.10 -8.72
N ASN A 130 3.11 15.69 -8.65
CA ASN A 130 3.42 17.00 -9.20
C ASN A 130 4.67 16.95 -10.09
N PRO A 131 4.55 16.53 -11.37
CA PRO A 131 5.67 16.23 -12.25
C PRO A 131 6.29 17.49 -12.87
N THR A 132 6.91 18.33 -12.04
CA THR A 132 7.77 19.42 -12.50
C THR A 132 9.21 18.93 -12.68
N PRO A 133 10.02 19.55 -13.57
CA PRO A 133 11.44 19.21 -13.71
C PRO A 133 12.20 19.24 -12.37
N ASP A 134 11.89 20.21 -11.51
CA ASP A 134 12.50 20.35 -10.19
C ASP A 134 12.19 19.18 -9.25
N ASN A 135 10.95 18.69 -9.26
CA ASN A 135 10.52 17.58 -8.41
C ASN A 135 11.13 16.24 -8.89
N ILE A 136 11.25 16.06 -10.20
CA ILE A 136 11.93 14.89 -10.80
C ILE A 136 13.43 14.90 -10.46
N ALA A 137 14.07 16.08 -10.54
CA ALA A 137 15.45 16.26 -10.13
C ALA A 137 15.63 16.02 -8.62
N LEU A 138 14.70 16.49 -7.79
CA LEU A 138 14.71 16.27 -6.33
C LEU A 138 14.66 14.78 -6.00
N PHE A 139 13.77 14.01 -6.61
CA PHE A 139 13.73 12.55 -6.47
C PHE A 139 15.08 11.92 -6.83
N THR A 140 15.66 12.30 -7.97
CA THR A 140 16.96 11.77 -8.42
C THR A 140 18.08 12.07 -7.41
N LYS A 141 18.12 13.28 -6.85
CA LYS A 141 19.10 13.67 -5.83
C LYS A 141 18.91 12.90 -4.52
N ILE A 142 17.68 12.75 -4.05
CA ILE A 142 17.34 11.98 -2.84
C ILE A 142 17.68 10.51 -3.01
N LYS A 143 17.39 9.92 -4.17
CA LYS A 143 17.74 8.54 -4.50
C LYS A 143 19.25 8.32 -4.42
N ARG A 144 20.07 9.24 -4.95
CA ARG A 144 21.53 9.19 -4.88
C ARG A 144 22.04 9.37 -3.45
N ALA A 145 21.54 10.36 -2.72
CA ALA A 145 21.93 10.58 -1.32
C ALA A 145 21.62 9.35 -0.43
N ALA A 146 20.51 8.67 -0.67
CA ALA A 146 20.14 7.45 0.06
C ALA A 146 20.99 6.22 -0.31
N THR A 147 21.58 6.19 -1.51
CA THR A 147 22.53 5.13 -1.90
C THR A 147 23.94 5.43 -1.39
N ASP A 148 24.36 6.70 -1.42
CA ASP A 148 25.70 7.12 -1.03
C ASP A 148 25.87 7.17 0.51
N GLY A 149 24.79 7.39 1.26
CA GLY A 149 24.77 7.32 2.73
C GLY A 149 24.62 5.89 3.30
N GLY A 150 24.55 4.86 2.45
CA GLY A 150 24.37 3.47 2.84
C GLY A 150 25.66 2.74 3.24
N ASP A 151 26.83 3.34 3.02
CA ASP A 151 28.14 2.75 3.31
C ASP A 151 28.88 3.41 4.50
N ALA A 152 28.18 4.20 5.30
CA ALA A 152 28.74 4.85 6.49
C ALA A 152 27.82 4.76 7.71
N GLN A 153 27.53 3.53 8.15
CA GLN A 153 27.43 3.07 9.56
C GLN A 153 26.70 1.72 9.66
#